data_AF-D6GVH5-F1
#
_entry.id   AF-D6GVH5-F1
#
_cell.length_a   1.000
_cell.length_b   1.000
_cell.length_c   1.000
_cell.angle_alpha   90.00
_cell.angle_beta   90.00
_cell.angle_gamma   90.00
#
_symmetry.space_group_name_H-M   'P 1'
#
loop_
_entity.id
_entity.type
_entity.pdbx_description
1 polymer ?
#
loop_
_entity_poly.entity_id
_entity_poly.type
_entity_poly.pdbx_seq_one_letter_code
_entity_poly.pdbx_strand_id
1 'polypeptide(L)' 'MVKDIIIDIVGNFADGKTTLVKAITSESTLRHSEEKKRGITIRLGYAHFNLYKCNSCGSFSRYNKCELCGSKGDLY' A
#
# COMPACT_ATOMS: atom_id res chain seq x y z
N MET A 1 -11.00 14.23 13.36
CA MET A 1 -10.60 13.60 12.08
C MET A 1 -9.36 12.76 12.39
N VAL A 2 -9.51 11.44 12.43
CA VAL A 2 -8.38 10.53 12.67
C VAL A 2 -7.51 10.59 11.41
N LYS A 3 -6.25 11.01 11.58
CA LYS A 3 -5.36 11.34 10.46
C LYS A 3 -4.60 10.13 9.90
N ASP A 4 -4.61 9.01 10.62
CA ASP A 4 -3.84 7.81 10.30
C ASP A 4 -4.65 6.56 10.66
N ILE A 5 -4.76 5.63 9.71
CA ILE A 5 -5.38 4.31 9.88
C ILE A 5 -4.28 3.26 9.75
N ILE A 6 -4.22 2.34 10.72
CA ILE A 6 -3.32 1.18 10.68
C ILE A 6 -4.12 -0.02 10.20
N ILE A 7 -3.60 -0.71 9.18
CA ILE A 7 -4.20 -1.91 8.60
C ILE A 7 -3.19 -3.04 8.70
N ASP A 8 -3.55 -4.10 9.43
CA ASP A 8 -2.74 -5.31 9.53
C ASP A 8 -3.17 -6.33 8.46
N ILE A 9 -2.21 -6.85 7.70
CA ILE A 9 -2.46 -7.88 6.69
C ILE A 9 -1.99 -9.24 7.21
N VAL A 10 -2.95 -10.12 7.53
CA VAL A 10 -2.73 -11.45 8.11
C VAL A 10 -3.27 -12.57 7.21
N GLY A 11 -2.75 -13.79 7.37
CA GLY A 11 -3.19 -14.98 6.62
C GLY A 11 -2.13 -16.09 6.59
N ASN A 12 -2.33 -17.12 5.77
CA ASN A 12 -1.48 -18.32 5.70
C ASN A 12 -0.13 -18.10 4.98
N PHE A 13 0.84 -19.01 5.16
CA PHE A 13 2.12 -18.92 4.48
C PHE A 13 1.94 -18.87 2.95
N ALA A 14 2.61 -17.90 2.32
CA ALA A 14 2.64 -17.67 0.87
C ALA A 14 1.35 -17.20 0.17
N ASP A 15 0.32 -16.73 0.88
CA ASP A 15 -0.88 -16.11 0.24
C ASP A 15 -0.63 -14.72 -0.40
N GLY A 16 0.63 -14.31 -0.58
CA GLY A 16 0.95 -13.06 -1.26
C GLY A 16 0.71 -11.77 -0.47
N LYS A 17 0.62 -11.82 0.87
CA LYS A 17 0.44 -10.62 1.73
C LYS A 17 1.46 -9.52 1.44
N THR A 18 2.74 -9.88 1.38
CA THR A 18 3.82 -8.94 1.07
C THR A 18 3.67 -8.36 -0.34
N THR A 19 3.20 -9.16 -1.29
CA THR A 19 2.90 -8.71 -2.66
C THR A 19 1.72 -7.75 -2.69
N LEU A 20 0.66 -8.01 -1.92
CA LEU A 20 -0.49 -7.13 -1.80
C LEU A 20 -0.10 -5.78 -1.19
N VAL A 21 0.67 -5.79 -0.10
CA VAL A 21 1.20 -4.55 0.49
C VAL A 21 1.99 -3.79 -0.56
N LYS A 22 2.91 -4.45 -1.28
CA LYS A 22 3.72 -3.82 -2.32
C LYS A 22 2.88 -3.25 -3.47
N ALA A 23 1.82 -3.94 -3.89
CA ALA A 23 0.94 -3.46 -4.95
C ALA A 23 0.18 -2.19 -4.52
N ILE A 24 -0.25 -2.15 -3.25
CA ILE A 24 -0.96 -0.99 -2.69
C ILE A 24 0.01 0.13 -2.36
N THR A 25 1.16 -0.09 -1.73
CA THR A 25 2.02 1.01 -1.26
C THR A 25 3.16 1.37 -2.21
N SER A 26 3.41 0.56 -3.24
CA SER A 26 4.66 0.55 -4.03
C SER A 26 5.92 0.26 -3.20
N GLU A 27 5.80 -0.01 -1.90
CA GLU A 27 6.91 -0.31 -1.01
C GLU A 27 6.96 -1.79 -0.66
N SER A 28 8.15 -2.37 -0.69
CA SER A 28 8.37 -3.75 -0.24
C SER A 28 8.59 -3.77 1.28
N THR A 29 7.86 -4.64 1.97
CA THR A 29 8.06 -4.90 3.41
C THR A 29 9.27 -5.80 3.70
N LEU A 30 9.77 -6.55 2.69
CA LEU A 30 11.02 -7.32 2.80
C LEU A 30 12.23 -6.37 2.75
N ARG A 31 12.69 -5.89 3.91
CA ARG A 31 13.80 -4.92 4.00
C ARG A 31 15.14 -5.61 4.22
N HIS A 32 15.15 -6.76 4.89
CA HIS A 32 16.39 -7.45 5.21
C HIS A 32 16.88 -8.35 4.06
N SER A 33 18.21 -8.49 3.94
CA SER A 33 18.86 -9.33 2.93
C SER A 33 18.39 -10.78 2.99
N GLU A 34 18.27 -11.34 4.20
CA GLU A 34 17.84 -12.71 4.43
C GLU A 34 16.37 -12.91 4.03
N GLU A 35 15.51 -11.92 4.26
CA GLU A 35 14.10 -11.92 3.85
C GLU A 35 13.98 -11.92 2.32
N LYS A 36 14.74 -11.05 1.64
CA LYS A 36 14.77 -11.00 0.17
C LYS A 36 15.32 -12.28 -0.45
N LYS A 37 16.40 -12.84 0.11
CA LYS A 37 17.02 -14.09 -0.36
C LYS A 37 16.09 -15.29 -0.21
N ARG A 38 15.32 -15.36 0.88
CA ARG A 38 14.45 -16.50 1.20
C ARG A 38 13.00 -16.33 0.75
N GLY A 39 12.59 -15.11 0.40
CA GLY A 39 11.22 -14.80 -0.01
C GLY A 39 10.20 -14.93 1.13
N ILE A 40 10.65 -14.79 2.38
CA ILE A 40 9.80 -14.92 3.58
C ILE A 40 9.88 -13.67 4.45
N THR A 41 8.79 -13.35 5.14
CA THR A 41 8.75 -12.33 6.18
C THR A 41 9.33 -12.92 7.45
N ILE A 42 10.43 -12.34 7.97
CA ILE A 42 11.06 -12.78 9.23
C ILE A 42 10.73 -11.78 10.34
N ARG A 43 10.63 -10.49 10.00
CA ARG A 43 10.31 -9.40 10.92
C ARG A 43 9.05 -8.66 10.47
N LEU A 44 8.43 -7.94 11.40
CA LEU A 44 7.31 -7.04 11.06
C LEU A 44 7.80 -5.97 10.09
N GLY A 45 7.14 -5.89 8.94
CA GLY A 45 7.40 -4.89 7.93
C GLY A 45 6.25 -3.89 7.84
N TYR A 46 6.58 -2.61 7.78
CA TYR A 46 5.63 -1.51 7.65
C TYR A 46 5.79 -0.84 6.28
N ALA A 47 4.66 -0.40 5.73
CA ALA A 47 4.60 0.41 4.52
C ALA A 47 3.51 1.47 4.68
N HIS A 48 3.77 2.67 4.18
CA HIS A 48 2.84 3.79 4.27
C HIS A 48 2.43 4.23 2.87
N PHE A 49 1.19 4.67 2.72
CA PHE A 49 0.74 5.33 1.51
C PHE A 49 -0.35 6.34 1.83
N ASN A 50 -0.45 7.37 1.00
CA ASN A 50 -1.54 8.33 1.06
C ASN A 50 -2.67 7.86 0.16
N LEU A 51 -3.91 8.00 0.62
CA LEU A 51 -5.10 7.70 -0.17
C LEU A 51 -5.71 9.02 -0.64
N TYR A 52 -5.85 9.20 -1.94
CA TYR A 52 -6.50 10.35 -2.56
C TYR A 52 -7.81 9.90 -3.20
N LYS A 53 -8.85 10.71 -3.05
CA LYS A 53 -10.14 10.51 -3.71
C LYS A 53 -10.32 11.53 -4.82
N CYS A 54 -10.66 11.06 -6.02
CA CYS A 54 -10.98 11.91 -7.14
C CYS A 54 -12.40 12.47 -7.00
N ASN A 55 -12.57 13.80 -6.99
CA ASN A 55 -13.89 14.43 -6.93
C ASN A 55 -14.69 14.31 -8.24
N SER A 56 -14.01 14.08 -9.38
CA SER A 56 -14.68 14.02 -10.68
C SER A 56 -15.31 12.67 -10.97
N CYS A 57 -14.64 11.56 -10.64
CA CYS A 57 -15.10 10.20 -10.95
C CYS A 57 -15.22 9.28 -9.73
N GLY A 58 -14.87 9.75 -8.54
CA GLY A 58 -14.97 8.98 -7.29
C GLY A 58 -13.91 7.89 -7.10
N SER A 59 -12.98 7.70 -8.05
CA SER A 59 -11.93 6.69 -7.93
C SER A 59 -10.89 7.06 -6.86
N PHE A 60 -10.25 6.04 -6.30
CA PHE A 60 -9.14 6.22 -5.38
C PHE A 60 -7.80 6.07 -6.09
N SER A 61 -6.83 6.88 -5.67
CA SER A 61 -5.45 6.85 -6.17
C SER A 61 -4.50 7.04 -5.00
N ARG A 62 -3.24 6.70 -5.22
CA ARG A 62 -2.15 6.91 -4.26
C ARG A 62 -1.43 8.23 -4.51
N TYR A 63 -1.72 8.84 -5.65
CA TYR A 63 -1.16 10.09 -6.10
C TYR A 63 -2.26 11.13 -6.15
N ASN A 64 -1.88 12.40 -6.05
CA ASN A 64 -2.78 13.55 -6.16
C ASN A 64 -3.39 13.72 -7.56
N LYS A 65 -3.00 12.90 -8.53
CA LYS A 65 -3.56 12.86 -9.88
C LYS A 65 -4.33 11.55 -10.08
N CYS A 66 -5.55 11.67 -10.59
CA CYS A 66 -6.35 10.52 -10.97
C CYS A 66 -5.78 9.87 -12.24
N GLU A 67 -5.52 8.56 -12.21
CA GLU A 67 -5.00 7.79 -13.35
C GLU A 67 -6.07 7.55 -14.43
N LEU A 68 -7.36 7.64 -14.09
CA LEU A 68 -8.47 7.39 -15.02
C LEU A 68 -8.88 8.63 -15.82
N CYS A 69 -9.01 9.79 -15.16
CA CYS A 69 -9.52 11.02 -15.78
C CYS A 69 -8.55 12.21 -15.71
N GLY A 70 -7.41 12.08 -15.05
CA GLY A 70 -6.36 13.11 -15.01
C GLY A 70 -6.66 14.32 -14.11
N SER A 71 -7.83 14.41 -13.48
CA SER A 71 -8.16 15.49 -12.54
C SER A 71 -7.44 15.33 -11.20
N LYS A 72 -7.43 16.41 -10.41
CA LYS A 72 -6.83 16.43 -9.07
C LYS A 72 -7.69 15.62 -8.10
N GLY A 73 -7.02 14.80 -7.29
CA GLY A 73 -7.61 14.13 -6.14
C GLY A 73 -7.27 14.86 -4.85
N ASP A 74 -8.22 14.88 -3.93
CA ASP A 74 -8.01 15.42 -2.59
C ASP A 74 -7.58 14.28 -1.65
N LEU A 75 -6.76 14.60 -0.65
CA LEU A 75 -6.35 13.64 0.36
C LEU A 75 -7.59 13.20 1.16
N TYR A 76 -7.81 11.89 1.22
CA TYR A 76 -8.95 11.27 1.89
C TYR A 76 -8.75 11.14 3.40
#